data_AF-I9KW61-F1
#
_entry.id   AF-I9KW61-F1
#
_cell.length_a   1.000
_cell.length_b   1.000
_cell.length_c   1.000
_cell.angle_alpha   90.00
_cell.angle_beta   90.00
_cell.angle_gamma   90.00
#
_symmetry.space_group_name_H-M   'P 1'
#
loop_
_entity.id
_entity.type
_entity.pdbx_description
1 polymer ?
#
loop_
_entity_poly.entity_id
_entity_poly.type
_entity_poly.pdbx_seq_one_letter_code
_entity_poly.pdbx_strand_id
1 'polypeptide(L)'
;MRKITREVKIGNKKIGGNNPILVQSMTNTDTHDIEKTIEQIKKLEAEGCDIIRVAVPDMEAAEAIKEIKKNINIPLVADIHFDYRLAIKSIENGADKIRINPGNIGREENIKKVVEIAKEKGIPIRIGVNSGSLEKEILHKYKGVTAEAVVESALKNVLILEKLGFYDIVISLKTTNVPLTIEAYKLASSKVDYPLHVGITEAGTIEAGTIKSAIGIGTLLYLGIGDTIRVSLTGDPVHEVRVGKQILRSLGFLKEGVEIISCPTCGRTKIDLIRLAEEVEKRTRHIKKPLKVAVMGCVVNGPGEAKEADIGIAGGDGEGVIFKKEKFIKKLRKKS
;
A
#
# COMPACT_ATOMS: atom_id res chain seq x y z
N MET A 1 -2.40 5.78 -18.92
CA MET A 1 -3.80 5.63 -18.48
C MET A 1 -3.90 4.31 -17.73
N ARG A 2 -4.67 4.22 -16.63
CA ARG A 2 -4.74 3.00 -15.83
C ARG A 2 -5.48 1.88 -16.57
N LYS A 3 -5.00 0.65 -16.47
CA LYS A 3 -5.73 -0.53 -16.97
C LYS A 3 -7.02 -0.72 -16.16
N ILE A 4 -8.13 -0.98 -16.84
CA ILE A 4 -9.39 -1.37 -16.19
C ILE A 4 -9.33 -2.86 -15.88
N THR A 5 -9.47 -3.20 -14.60
CA THR A 5 -9.54 -4.57 -14.07
C THR A 5 -10.95 -4.85 -13.54
N ARG A 6 -11.25 -6.11 -13.25
CA ARG A 6 -12.47 -6.51 -12.53
C ARG A 6 -12.58 -5.76 -11.21
N GLU A 7 -13.79 -5.37 -10.84
CA GLU A 7 -14.01 -4.74 -9.54
C GLU A 7 -14.14 -5.83 -8.46
N VAL A 8 -13.43 -5.68 -7.34
CA VAL A 8 -13.54 -6.57 -6.18
C VAL A 8 -13.84 -5.74 -4.94
N LYS A 9 -14.91 -6.11 -4.23
CA LYS A 9 -15.32 -5.49 -2.96
C LYS A 9 -14.59 -6.16 -1.79
N ILE A 10 -14.06 -5.36 -0.88
CA ILE A 10 -13.38 -5.80 0.34
C ILE A 10 -13.99 -5.01 1.49
N GLY A 11 -14.96 -5.60 2.21
CA GLY A 11 -15.72 -4.89 3.24
C GLY A 11 -16.46 -3.68 2.65
N ASN A 12 -16.18 -2.49 3.17
CA ASN A 12 -16.71 -1.22 2.67
C ASN A 12 -15.85 -0.55 1.57
N LYS A 13 -14.75 -1.19 1.14
CA LYS A 13 -13.85 -0.68 0.10
C LYS A 13 -14.00 -1.46 -1.21
N LYS A 14 -13.53 -0.88 -2.32
CA LYS A 14 -13.49 -1.50 -3.64
C LYS A 14 -12.13 -1.26 -4.28
N ILE A 15 -11.61 -2.28 -4.97
CA ILE A 15 -10.41 -2.19 -5.79
C ILE A 15 -10.73 -2.62 -7.22
N GLY A 16 -9.90 -2.20 -8.17
CA GLY A 16 -10.11 -2.45 -9.59
C GLY A 16 -11.14 -1.51 -10.22
N GLY A 17 -11.52 -1.80 -11.46
CA GLY A 17 -12.43 -0.96 -12.24
C GLY A 17 -11.92 0.46 -12.41
N ASN A 18 -12.70 1.46 -11.99
CA ASN A 18 -12.35 2.88 -11.93
C ASN A 18 -12.13 3.41 -10.51
N ASN A 19 -12.07 2.53 -9.50
CA ASN A 19 -11.90 2.92 -8.10
C ASN A 19 -10.50 3.47 -7.81
N PRO A 20 -10.31 4.33 -6.80
CA PRO A 20 -9.00 4.79 -6.36
C PRO A 20 -8.05 3.64 -5.99
N ILE A 21 -6.75 3.85 -6.15
CA ILE A 21 -5.73 2.90 -5.72
C ILE A 21 -5.60 2.99 -4.19
N LEU A 22 -5.88 1.89 -3.49
CA LEU A 22 -5.90 1.86 -2.03
C LEU A 22 -4.54 1.46 -1.44
N VAL A 23 -4.17 2.07 -0.32
CA VAL A 23 -2.94 1.74 0.43
C VAL A 23 -3.26 0.71 1.51
N GLN A 24 -2.62 -0.45 1.46
CA GLN A 24 -2.71 -1.47 2.51
C GLN A 24 -1.44 -1.48 3.36
N SER A 25 -1.58 -1.96 4.59
CA SER A 25 -0.47 -2.30 5.47
C SER A 25 -0.69 -3.69 6.08
N MET A 26 0.25 -4.15 6.90
CA MET A 26 0.12 -5.36 7.69
C MET A 26 0.59 -5.08 9.12
N THR A 27 -0.13 -5.60 10.11
CA THR A 27 0.34 -5.56 11.49
C THR A 27 1.60 -6.40 11.65
N ASN A 28 2.43 -6.03 12.63
CA ASN A 28 3.57 -6.83 13.07
C ASN A 28 3.47 -7.22 14.56
N THR A 29 2.35 -6.89 15.21
CA THR A 29 1.97 -7.46 16.50
C THR A 29 1.58 -8.93 16.35
N ASP A 30 1.66 -9.66 17.46
CA ASP A 30 1.05 -10.97 17.54
C ASP A 30 -0.48 -10.84 17.55
N THR A 31 -1.17 -11.52 16.64
CA THR A 31 -2.63 -11.44 16.49
C THR A 31 -3.36 -11.96 17.74
N HIS A 32 -2.73 -12.84 18.53
CA HIS A 32 -3.24 -13.27 19.83
C HIS A 32 -3.41 -12.10 20.82
N ASP A 33 -2.53 -11.09 20.72
CA ASP A 33 -2.62 -9.88 21.51
C ASP A 33 -3.61 -8.91 20.84
N ILE A 34 -4.89 -9.15 21.12
CA ILE A 34 -6.04 -8.41 20.56
C ILE A 34 -5.89 -6.91 20.81
N GLU A 35 -5.54 -6.51 22.05
CA GLU A 35 -5.43 -5.11 22.43
C GLU A 35 -4.30 -4.39 21.69
N LYS A 36 -3.09 -4.95 21.68
CA LYS A 36 -1.96 -4.35 20.93
C LYS A 36 -2.24 -4.32 19.44
N THR A 37 -2.87 -5.35 18.90
CA THR A 37 -3.23 -5.41 17.49
C THR A 37 -4.24 -4.30 17.16
N ILE A 38 -5.32 -4.14 17.94
CA ILE A 38 -6.28 -3.03 17.76
C ILE A 38 -5.58 -1.67 17.85
N GLU A 39 -4.70 -1.46 18.83
CA GLU A 39 -3.97 -0.20 18.99
C GLU A 39 -3.10 0.12 17.76
N GLN A 40 -2.36 -0.87 17.25
CA GLN A 40 -1.56 -0.69 16.04
C GLN A 40 -2.43 -0.41 14.81
N ILE A 41 -3.57 -1.10 14.67
CA ILE A 41 -4.51 -0.85 13.55
C ILE A 41 -5.03 0.58 13.61
N LYS A 42 -5.43 1.09 14.78
CA LYS A 42 -5.89 2.49 14.94
C LYS A 42 -4.79 3.50 14.58
N LYS A 43 -3.53 3.23 14.90
CA LYS A 43 -2.38 4.06 14.46
C LYS A 43 -2.27 4.06 12.93
N LEU A 44 -2.42 2.90 12.28
CA LEU A 44 -2.38 2.78 10.82
C LEU A 44 -3.58 3.46 10.15
N GLU A 45 -4.78 3.36 10.73
CA GLU A 45 -5.98 4.08 10.27
C GLU A 45 -5.77 5.60 10.31
N ALA A 46 -5.19 6.13 11.39
CA ALA A 46 -4.90 7.55 11.55
C ALA A 46 -3.94 8.08 10.46
N GLU A 47 -3.03 7.23 10.00
CA GLU A 47 -2.09 7.52 8.91
C GLU A 47 -2.69 7.30 7.51
N GLY A 48 -3.95 6.85 7.45
CA GLY A 48 -4.71 6.69 6.21
C GLY A 48 -4.61 5.31 5.57
N CYS A 49 -4.25 4.27 6.33
CA CYS A 49 -4.35 2.89 5.84
C CYS A 49 -5.79 2.59 5.41
N ASP A 50 -5.97 2.05 4.19
CA ASP A 50 -7.29 1.78 3.64
C ASP A 50 -7.79 0.36 3.96
N ILE A 51 -6.88 -0.60 4.07
CA ILE A 51 -7.15 -2.03 4.30
C ILE A 51 -5.99 -2.59 5.13
N ILE A 52 -6.29 -3.31 6.21
CA ILE A 52 -5.28 -3.92 7.08
C ILE A 52 -5.19 -5.42 6.87
N ARG A 53 -3.97 -5.96 6.96
CA ARG A 53 -3.74 -7.41 7.02
C ARG A 53 -3.18 -7.83 8.38
N VAL A 54 -3.64 -8.97 8.88
CA VAL A 54 -3.11 -9.62 10.09
C VAL A 54 -2.64 -11.04 9.76
N ALA A 55 -1.62 -11.53 10.46
CA ALA A 55 -1.17 -12.92 10.31
C ALA A 55 -2.10 -13.87 11.08
N VAL A 56 -2.43 -15.02 10.51
CA VAL A 56 -3.26 -16.04 11.18
C VAL A 56 -2.50 -17.37 11.18
N PRO A 57 -1.55 -17.55 12.12
CA PRO A 57 -0.73 -18.76 12.18
C PRO A 57 -1.49 -19.99 12.67
N ASP A 58 -2.54 -19.80 13.49
CA ASP A 58 -3.29 -20.86 14.14
C ASP A 58 -4.76 -20.46 14.41
N MET A 59 -5.49 -21.32 15.13
CA MET A 59 -6.92 -21.16 15.39
C MET A 59 -7.21 -20.05 16.40
N GLU A 60 -6.34 -19.82 17.39
CA GLU A 60 -6.54 -18.78 18.40
C GLU A 60 -6.42 -17.39 17.75
N ALA A 61 -5.44 -17.20 16.87
CA ALA A 61 -5.36 -16.01 16.03
C ALA A 61 -6.57 -15.84 15.10
N ALA A 62 -7.14 -16.93 14.57
CA ALA A 62 -8.35 -16.87 13.75
C ALA A 62 -9.59 -16.46 14.57
N GLU A 63 -9.66 -16.87 15.83
CA GLU A 63 -10.69 -16.49 16.79
C GLU A 63 -10.60 -15.03 17.23
N ALA A 64 -9.37 -14.53 17.44
CA ALA A 64 -9.09 -13.14 17.77
C ALA A 64 -9.65 -12.13 16.75
N ILE A 65 -9.75 -12.51 15.47
CA ILE A 65 -10.33 -11.66 14.39
C ILE A 65 -11.69 -11.12 14.77
N LYS A 66 -12.54 -11.91 15.45
CA LYS A 66 -13.90 -11.49 15.81
C LYS A 66 -13.91 -10.24 16.67
N GLU A 67 -13.01 -10.18 17.65
CA GLU A 67 -12.93 -9.04 18.55
C GLU A 67 -12.16 -7.88 17.93
N ILE A 68 -11.07 -8.16 17.20
CA ILE A 68 -10.34 -7.13 16.44
C ILE A 68 -11.28 -6.42 15.48
N LYS A 69 -12.08 -7.16 14.70
CA LYS A 69 -12.94 -6.62 13.66
C LYS A 69 -14.02 -5.68 14.19
N LYS A 70 -14.57 -5.94 15.39
CA LYS A 70 -15.55 -5.05 16.04
C LYS A 70 -14.98 -3.69 16.44
N ASN A 71 -13.67 -3.61 16.65
CA ASN A 71 -12.99 -2.47 17.25
C ASN A 71 -12.19 -1.62 16.25
N ILE A 72 -12.30 -1.91 14.95
CA ILE A 72 -11.61 -1.21 13.85
C ILE A 72 -12.60 -0.76 12.77
N ASN A 73 -12.22 0.20 11.94
CA ASN A 73 -13.09 0.83 10.94
C ASN A 73 -12.74 0.43 9.50
N ILE A 74 -11.55 -0.13 9.28
CA ILE A 74 -11.09 -0.54 7.94
C ILE A 74 -11.28 -2.04 7.69
N PRO A 75 -11.34 -2.47 6.42
CA PRO A 75 -11.41 -3.90 6.10
C PRO A 75 -10.17 -4.67 6.55
N LEU A 76 -10.38 -5.88 7.05
CA LEU A 76 -9.35 -6.78 7.56
C LEU A 76 -9.12 -7.95 6.61
N VAL A 77 -7.85 -8.24 6.35
CA VAL A 77 -7.40 -9.38 5.54
C VAL A 77 -6.72 -10.40 6.45
N ALA A 78 -7.20 -11.64 6.43
CA ALA A 78 -6.53 -12.75 7.11
C ALA A 78 -5.43 -13.35 6.21
N ASP A 79 -4.18 -13.38 6.68
CA ASP A 79 -3.05 -13.99 5.97
C ASP A 79 -2.82 -15.43 6.44
N ILE A 80 -3.14 -16.39 5.57
CA ILE A 80 -3.14 -17.82 5.89
C ILE A 80 -2.23 -18.55 4.89
N HIS A 81 -1.44 -19.51 5.38
CA HIS A 81 -0.47 -20.23 4.55
C HIS A 81 -0.90 -21.63 4.14
N PHE A 82 -1.36 -22.47 5.08
CA PHE A 82 -1.48 -23.91 4.85
C PHE A 82 -2.81 -24.55 5.31
N ASP A 83 -3.48 -24.00 6.31
CA ASP A 83 -4.65 -24.66 6.91
C ASP A 83 -5.96 -24.00 6.48
N TYR A 84 -6.77 -24.75 5.73
CA TYR A 84 -8.08 -24.32 5.24
C TYR A 84 -9.06 -23.98 6.37
N ARG A 85 -8.93 -24.64 7.54
CA ARG A 85 -9.80 -24.40 8.70
C ARG A 85 -9.61 -22.98 9.24
N LEU A 86 -8.38 -22.45 9.18
CA LEU A 86 -8.10 -21.07 9.57
C LEU A 86 -8.75 -20.08 8.60
N ALA A 87 -8.79 -20.41 7.31
CA ALA A 87 -9.48 -19.58 6.32
C ALA A 87 -10.98 -19.53 6.55
N ILE A 88 -11.62 -20.69 6.76
CA ILE A 88 -13.05 -20.78 7.08
C ILE A 88 -13.35 -20.00 8.37
N LYS A 89 -12.60 -20.26 9.45
CA LYS A 89 -12.81 -19.60 10.74
C LYS A 89 -12.61 -18.08 10.65
N SER A 90 -11.62 -17.62 9.90
CA SER A 90 -11.38 -16.19 9.70
C SER A 90 -12.56 -15.51 8.99
N ILE A 91 -13.14 -16.17 7.99
CA ILE A 91 -14.34 -15.67 7.29
C ILE A 91 -15.53 -15.61 8.25
N GLU A 92 -15.77 -16.68 9.03
CA GLU A 92 -16.84 -16.72 10.03
C GLU A 92 -16.72 -15.62 11.09
N ASN A 93 -15.48 -15.28 11.46
CA ASN A 93 -15.19 -14.23 12.44
C ASN A 93 -15.14 -12.81 11.83
N GLY A 94 -15.44 -12.65 10.55
CA GLY A 94 -15.65 -11.34 9.93
C GLY A 94 -14.45 -10.76 9.18
N ALA A 95 -13.48 -11.59 8.77
CA ALA A 95 -12.47 -11.16 7.81
C ALA A 95 -13.13 -10.73 6.49
N ASP A 96 -12.75 -9.57 5.96
CA ASP A 96 -13.31 -8.98 4.73
C ASP A 96 -12.63 -9.50 3.46
N LYS A 97 -11.51 -10.22 3.60
CA LYS A 97 -10.74 -10.88 2.55
C LYS A 97 -9.83 -11.91 3.19
N ILE A 98 -9.53 -12.99 2.48
CA ILE A 98 -8.45 -13.91 2.86
C ILE A 98 -7.30 -13.86 1.85
N ARG A 99 -6.07 -14.06 2.30
CA ARG A 99 -4.93 -14.39 1.44
C ARG A 99 -4.58 -15.85 1.68
N ILE A 100 -4.67 -16.64 0.62
CA ILE A 100 -4.19 -18.02 0.57
C ILE A 100 -3.54 -18.30 -0.77
N ASN A 101 -2.67 -19.30 -0.83
CA ASN A 101 -2.24 -19.90 -2.10
C ASN A 101 -2.92 -21.26 -2.22
N PRO A 102 -3.93 -21.42 -3.10
CA PRO A 102 -4.68 -22.66 -3.23
C PRO A 102 -3.85 -23.95 -3.27
N GLY A 103 -2.72 -23.95 -3.98
CA GLY A 103 -1.79 -25.09 -4.07
C GLY A 103 -1.14 -25.51 -2.74
N ASN A 104 -1.13 -24.63 -1.72
CA ASN A 104 -0.50 -24.89 -0.42
C ASN A 104 -1.49 -25.33 0.66
N ILE A 105 -2.80 -25.18 0.44
CA ILE A 105 -3.86 -25.48 1.43
C ILE A 105 -4.19 -26.98 1.50
N GLY A 106 -3.68 -27.75 0.53
CA GLY A 106 -3.82 -29.20 0.48
C GLY A 106 -4.76 -29.66 -0.63
N ARG A 107 -5.61 -30.65 -0.31
CA ARG A 107 -6.47 -31.32 -1.30
C ARG A 107 -7.52 -30.37 -1.88
N GLU A 108 -7.95 -30.64 -3.11
CA GLU A 108 -8.97 -29.85 -3.82
C GLU A 108 -10.28 -29.72 -3.02
N GLU A 109 -10.67 -30.76 -2.28
CA GLU A 109 -11.83 -30.73 -1.38
C GLU A 109 -11.74 -29.65 -0.29
N ASN A 110 -10.54 -29.41 0.25
CA ASN A 110 -10.33 -28.37 1.26
C ASN A 110 -10.50 -26.98 0.66
N ILE A 111 -9.98 -26.77 -0.56
CA ILE A 111 -10.17 -25.51 -1.29
C ILE A 111 -11.64 -25.30 -1.62
N LYS A 112 -12.34 -26.36 -2.03
CA LYS A 112 -13.77 -26.29 -2.32
C LYS A 112 -14.57 -25.77 -1.12
N LYS A 113 -14.30 -26.29 0.09
CA LYS A 113 -14.93 -25.80 1.33
C LYS A 113 -14.67 -24.31 1.58
N VAL A 114 -13.42 -23.84 1.36
CA VAL A 114 -13.07 -22.42 1.49
C VAL A 114 -13.78 -21.56 0.44
N VAL A 115 -13.85 -22.02 -0.81
CA VAL A 115 -14.53 -21.32 -1.90
C VAL A 115 -16.03 -21.23 -1.65
N GLU A 116 -16.67 -22.29 -1.16
CA GLU A 116 -18.10 -22.31 -0.85
C GLU A 116 -18.47 -21.23 0.17
N ILE A 117 -17.77 -21.19 1.32
CA ILE A 117 -18.03 -20.16 2.33
C ILE A 117 -17.64 -18.75 1.85
N ALA A 118 -16.56 -18.62 1.08
CA ALA A 118 -16.14 -17.34 0.52
C ALA A 118 -17.20 -16.78 -0.45
N LYS A 119 -17.81 -17.62 -1.29
CA LYS A 119 -18.94 -17.21 -2.14
C LYS A 119 -20.16 -16.83 -1.33
N GLU A 120 -20.55 -17.68 -0.37
CA GLU A 120 -21.73 -17.44 0.47
C GLU A 120 -21.64 -16.09 1.18
N LYS A 121 -20.46 -15.75 1.71
CA LYS A 121 -20.22 -14.49 2.44
C LYS A 121 -19.78 -13.32 1.55
N GLY A 122 -19.55 -13.55 0.25
CA GLY A 122 -19.02 -12.54 -0.67
C GLY A 122 -17.62 -12.05 -0.30
N ILE A 123 -16.76 -12.94 0.20
CA ILE A 123 -15.40 -12.63 0.65
C ILE A 123 -14.39 -12.97 -0.46
N PRO A 124 -13.62 -11.98 -0.96
CA PRO A 124 -12.62 -12.23 -1.98
C PRO A 124 -11.42 -13.02 -1.47
N ILE A 125 -10.70 -13.63 -2.42
CA ILE A 125 -9.48 -14.39 -2.16
C ILE A 125 -8.31 -13.71 -2.89
N ARG A 126 -7.26 -13.37 -2.15
CA ARG A 126 -5.99 -12.95 -2.74
C ARG A 126 -5.05 -14.14 -2.88
N ILE A 127 -4.63 -14.43 -4.11
CA ILE A 127 -3.51 -15.32 -4.43
C ILE A 127 -2.21 -14.51 -4.37
N GLY A 128 -1.24 -14.97 -3.58
CA GLY A 128 0.02 -14.24 -3.37
C GLY A 128 1.24 -15.13 -3.56
N VAL A 129 1.85 -15.03 -4.74
CA VAL A 129 3.08 -15.76 -5.07
C VAL A 129 4.28 -14.92 -4.70
N ASN A 130 5.17 -15.51 -3.91
CA ASN A 130 6.48 -14.95 -3.57
C ASN A 130 7.57 -15.77 -4.27
N SER A 131 8.62 -15.11 -4.77
CA SER A 131 9.74 -15.80 -5.44
C SER A 131 10.41 -16.87 -4.57
N GLY A 132 10.46 -16.65 -3.25
CA GLY A 132 11.06 -17.60 -2.30
C GLY A 132 10.23 -18.85 -2.02
N SER A 133 8.97 -18.90 -2.47
CA SER A 133 8.05 -20.02 -2.21
C SER A 133 7.53 -20.68 -3.49
N LEU A 134 8.24 -20.54 -4.60
CA LEU A 134 7.87 -21.18 -5.86
C LEU A 134 7.98 -22.70 -5.76
N GLU A 135 7.05 -23.39 -6.43
CA GLU A 135 7.03 -24.85 -6.51
C GLU A 135 8.28 -25.37 -7.25
N LYS A 136 8.87 -26.47 -6.74
CA LYS A 136 10.10 -27.07 -7.29
C LYS A 136 9.98 -27.38 -8.78
N GLU A 137 8.83 -27.87 -9.22
CA GLU A 137 8.55 -28.19 -10.63
C GLU A 137 8.65 -26.95 -11.53
N ILE A 138 8.12 -25.81 -11.07
CA ILE A 138 8.17 -24.54 -11.81
C ILE A 138 9.61 -24.02 -11.83
N LEU A 139 10.30 -24.07 -10.71
CA LEU A 139 11.71 -23.69 -10.63
C LEU A 139 12.58 -24.51 -11.58
N HIS A 140 12.36 -25.83 -11.66
CA HIS A 140 13.08 -26.71 -12.56
C HIS A 140 12.76 -26.41 -14.04
N LYS A 141 11.48 -26.22 -14.37
CA LYS A 141 11.02 -25.89 -15.73
C LYS A 141 11.67 -24.61 -16.27
N TYR A 142 11.75 -23.58 -15.43
CA TYR A 142 12.28 -22.26 -15.81
C TYR A 142 13.77 -22.06 -15.45
N LYS A 143 14.43 -23.08 -14.90
CA LYS A 143 15.83 -23.04 -14.46
C LYS A 143 16.13 -21.90 -13.47
N GLY A 144 15.18 -21.57 -12.61
CA GLY A 144 15.31 -20.52 -11.61
C GLY A 144 14.05 -19.66 -11.45
N VAL A 145 14.22 -18.54 -10.75
CA VAL A 145 13.15 -17.55 -10.53
C VAL A 145 13.11 -16.59 -11.73
N THR A 146 12.15 -16.77 -12.62
CA THR A 146 11.88 -15.85 -13.74
C THR A 146 10.49 -15.21 -13.63
N ALA A 147 10.21 -14.20 -14.46
CA ALA A 147 8.90 -13.56 -14.49
C ALA A 147 7.82 -14.57 -14.90
N GLU A 148 8.12 -15.42 -15.87
CA GLU A 148 7.26 -16.50 -16.35
C GLU A 148 6.99 -17.53 -15.26
N ALA A 149 8.02 -17.91 -14.49
CA ALA A 149 7.87 -18.84 -13.37
C ALA A 149 6.90 -18.31 -12.31
N VAL A 150 7.07 -17.05 -11.91
CA VAL A 150 6.22 -16.39 -10.91
C VAL A 150 4.78 -16.25 -11.41
N VAL A 151 4.60 -15.88 -12.68
CA VAL A 151 3.27 -15.74 -13.29
C VAL A 151 2.60 -17.10 -13.47
N GLU A 152 3.34 -18.13 -13.90
CA GLU A 152 2.79 -19.49 -14.05
C GLU A 152 2.27 -20.04 -12.72
N SER A 153 3.04 -19.89 -11.64
CA SER A 153 2.61 -20.29 -10.29
C SER A 153 1.31 -19.58 -9.89
N ALA A 154 1.21 -18.27 -10.14
CA ALA A 154 0.02 -17.51 -9.82
C ALA A 154 -1.20 -17.96 -10.65
N LEU A 155 -1.03 -18.10 -11.96
CA LEU A 155 -2.11 -18.52 -12.86
C LEU A 155 -2.57 -19.96 -12.59
N LYS A 156 -1.66 -20.86 -12.20
CA LYS A 156 -2.03 -22.22 -11.75
C LYS A 156 -3.00 -22.16 -10.56
N ASN A 157 -2.74 -21.28 -9.60
CA ASN A 157 -3.62 -21.07 -8.45
C ASN A 157 -4.94 -20.39 -8.84
N VAL A 158 -4.92 -19.43 -9.77
CA VAL A 158 -6.14 -18.78 -10.30
C VAL A 158 -7.04 -19.82 -10.96
N LEU A 159 -6.47 -20.70 -11.79
CA LEU A 159 -7.23 -21.75 -12.49
C LEU A 159 -7.94 -22.71 -11.53
N ILE A 160 -7.38 -22.99 -10.34
CA ILE A 160 -8.05 -23.80 -9.32
C ILE A 160 -9.34 -23.12 -8.85
N LEU A 161 -9.29 -21.82 -8.57
CA LEU A 161 -10.47 -21.05 -8.15
C LEU A 161 -11.49 -20.91 -9.29
N GLU A 162 -11.03 -20.67 -10.52
CA GLU A 162 -11.90 -20.55 -11.70
C GLU A 162 -12.62 -21.85 -12.02
N LYS A 163 -11.97 -23.01 -11.87
CA LYS A 163 -12.62 -24.34 -12.01
C LYS A 163 -13.74 -24.56 -11.00
N LEU A 164 -13.63 -23.93 -9.84
CA LEU A 164 -14.68 -23.92 -8.81
C LEU A 164 -15.68 -22.77 -9.02
N GLY A 165 -15.59 -22.04 -10.14
CA GLY A 165 -16.47 -20.92 -10.50
C GLY A 165 -16.34 -19.71 -9.57
N PHE A 166 -15.17 -19.49 -8.97
CA PHE A 166 -14.89 -18.35 -8.10
C PHE A 166 -14.07 -17.30 -8.84
N TYR A 167 -14.50 -16.04 -8.78
CA TYR A 167 -13.95 -14.95 -9.59
C TYR A 167 -13.64 -13.66 -8.82
N ASP A 168 -13.94 -13.60 -7.52
CA ASP A 168 -13.57 -12.48 -6.64
C ASP A 168 -12.10 -12.60 -6.20
N ILE A 169 -11.21 -12.58 -7.20
CA ILE A 169 -9.79 -12.88 -7.07
C ILE A 169 -8.96 -11.60 -7.13
N VAL A 170 -7.95 -11.53 -6.26
CA VAL A 170 -6.89 -10.52 -6.30
C VAL A 170 -5.55 -11.24 -6.45
N ILE A 171 -4.63 -10.70 -7.26
CA ILE A 171 -3.33 -11.34 -7.49
C ILE A 171 -2.21 -10.45 -6.96
N SER A 172 -1.21 -11.03 -6.33
CA SER A 172 0.07 -10.36 -6.04
C SER A 172 1.25 -11.26 -6.40
N LEU A 173 2.24 -10.66 -7.04
CA LEU A 173 3.49 -11.29 -7.48
C LEU A 173 4.64 -10.52 -6.83
N LYS A 174 5.20 -11.01 -5.74
CA LYS A 174 6.26 -10.27 -5.05
C LYS A 174 7.59 -11.01 -5.18
N THR A 175 8.61 -10.28 -5.63
CA THR A 175 9.99 -10.75 -5.63
C THR A 175 10.87 -9.72 -4.95
N THR A 176 12.07 -10.12 -4.56
CA THR A 176 13.06 -9.23 -3.93
C THR A 176 13.79 -8.36 -4.95
N ASN A 177 13.69 -8.65 -6.25
CA ASN A 177 14.33 -7.92 -7.33
C ASN A 177 13.31 -7.01 -8.05
N VAL A 178 13.61 -5.71 -8.15
CA VAL A 178 12.68 -4.72 -8.72
C VAL A 178 12.43 -4.95 -10.22
N PRO A 179 13.44 -5.04 -11.09
CA PRO A 179 13.23 -5.36 -12.51
C PRO A 179 12.39 -6.61 -12.75
N LEU A 180 12.70 -7.70 -12.06
CA LEU A 180 11.96 -8.96 -12.16
C LEU A 180 10.48 -8.80 -11.76
N THR A 181 10.23 -8.07 -10.67
CA THR A 181 8.87 -7.78 -10.20
C THR A 181 8.10 -6.99 -11.25
N ILE A 182 8.72 -5.99 -11.88
CA ILE A 182 8.09 -5.18 -12.93
C ILE A 182 7.69 -6.07 -14.11
N GLU A 183 8.59 -6.91 -14.60
CA GLU A 183 8.29 -7.81 -15.72
C GLU A 183 7.22 -8.85 -15.37
N ALA A 184 7.22 -9.39 -14.15
CA ALA A 184 6.19 -10.32 -13.70
C ALA A 184 4.79 -9.69 -13.68
N TYR A 185 4.66 -8.46 -13.14
CA TYR A 185 3.36 -7.76 -13.15
C TYR A 185 2.94 -7.31 -14.55
N LYS A 186 3.87 -6.89 -15.42
CA LYS A 186 3.55 -6.60 -16.83
C LYS A 186 2.99 -7.84 -17.53
N LEU A 187 3.63 -8.99 -17.34
CA LEU A 187 3.21 -10.26 -17.93
C LEU A 187 1.89 -10.77 -17.34
N ALA A 188 1.66 -10.64 -16.04
CA ALA A 188 0.36 -11.00 -15.47
C ALA A 188 -0.75 -10.06 -15.95
N SER A 189 -0.47 -8.76 -15.98
CA SER A 189 -1.41 -7.76 -16.50
C SER A 189 -1.74 -8.00 -17.97
N SER A 190 -0.87 -8.56 -18.79
CA SER A 190 -1.24 -8.90 -20.18
C SER A 190 -2.10 -10.16 -20.30
N LYS A 191 -2.15 -11.02 -19.27
CA LYS A 191 -2.83 -12.32 -19.31
C LYS A 191 -4.20 -12.35 -18.61
N VAL A 192 -4.40 -11.52 -17.59
CA VAL A 192 -5.64 -11.53 -16.78
C VAL A 192 -6.15 -10.12 -16.48
N ASP A 193 -7.42 -10.03 -16.14
CA ASP A 193 -8.13 -8.78 -15.79
C ASP A 193 -8.41 -8.65 -14.28
N TYR A 194 -7.92 -9.55 -13.43
CA TYR A 194 -8.05 -9.43 -11.97
C TYR A 194 -7.26 -8.25 -11.38
N PRO A 195 -7.74 -7.64 -10.29
CA PRO A 195 -6.98 -6.64 -9.54
C PRO A 195 -5.61 -7.13 -9.08
N LEU A 196 -4.62 -6.25 -9.22
CA LEU A 196 -3.24 -6.49 -8.84
C LEU A 196 -2.90 -5.73 -7.55
N HIS A 197 -2.57 -6.49 -6.50
CA HIS A 197 -1.99 -5.97 -5.26
C HIS A 197 -0.46 -5.86 -5.43
N VAL A 198 0.01 -4.65 -5.72
CA VAL A 198 1.40 -4.36 -6.05
C VAL A 198 2.22 -4.11 -4.77
N GLY A 199 3.45 -4.58 -4.77
CA GLY A 199 4.41 -4.29 -3.70
C GLY A 199 5.73 -4.98 -3.96
N ILE A 200 6.80 -4.43 -3.38
CA ILE A 200 8.10 -5.08 -3.31
C ILE A 200 8.20 -5.78 -1.96
N THR A 201 8.61 -7.05 -1.95
CA THR A 201 8.87 -7.79 -0.70
C THR A 201 10.32 -7.63 -0.29
N GLU A 202 10.60 -7.71 1.01
CA GLU A 202 11.96 -7.59 1.57
C GLU A 202 12.69 -6.37 1.01
N ALA A 203 12.04 -5.20 1.13
CA ALA A 203 12.59 -3.97 0.57
C ALA A 203 13.81 -3.48 1.37
N GLY A 204 13.90 -3.85 2.66
CA GLY A 204 14.98 -3.50 3.56
C GLY A 204 14.54 -2.54 4.66
N THR A 205 15.50 -1.88 5.29
CA THR A 205 15.27 -0.82 6.29
C THR A 205 14.50 0.36 5.69
N ILE A 206 14.05 1.30 6.53
CA ILE A 206 13.21 2.43 6.11
C ILE A 206 13.81 3.18 4.91
N GLU A 207 15.09 3.54 4.94
CA GLU A 207 15.73 4.30 3.86
C GLU A 207 15.81 3.51 2.55
N ALA A 208 16.55 2.39 2.56
CA ALA A 208 16.75 1.56 1.37
C ALA A 208 15.42 1.00 0.82
N GLY A 209 14.54 0.56 1.72
CA GLY A 209 13.24 0.01 1.38
C GLY A 209 12.29 1.06 0.80
N THR A 210 12.37 2.32 1.23
CA THR A 210 11.61 3.42 0.64
C THR A 210 12.01 3.63 -0.81
N ILE A 211 13.31 3.74 -1.10
CA ILE A 211 13.82 3.94 -2.47
C ILE A 211 13.40 2.77 -3.37
N LYS A 212 13.66 1.54 -2.93
CA LYS A 212 13.36 0.32 -3.69
C LYS A 212 11.86 0.18 -3.97
N SER A 213 11.01 0.49 -2.98
CA SER A 213 9.56 0.47 -3.13
C SER A 213 9.05 1.57 -4.03
N ALA A 214 9.59 2.80 -3.91
CA ALA A 214 9.21 3.93 -4.76
C ALA A 214 9.53 3.65 -6.24
N ILE A 215 10.69 3.08 -6.54
CA ILE A 215 11.05 2.68 -7.91
C ILE A 215 10.12 1.58 -8.42
N GLY A 216 9.96 0.48 -7.66
CA GLY A 216 9.19 -0.67 -8.13
C GLY A 216 7.69 -0.41 -8.24
N ILE A 217 7.07 0.06 -7.15
CA ILE A 217 5.64 0.39 -7.12
C ILE A 217 5.37 1.57 -8.06
N GLY A 218 6.18 2.63 -8.00
CA GLY A 218 5.98 3.83 -8.82
C GLY A 218 6.03 3.54 -10.31
N THR A 219 6.98 2.72 -10.77
CA THR A 219 7.07 2.31 -12.18
C THR A 219 5.83 1.54 -12.63
N LEU A 220 5.35 0.58 -11.83
CA LEU A 220 4.16 -0.20 -12.16
C LEU A 220 2.91 0.69 -12.25
N LEU A 221 2.73 1.57 -11.27
CA LEU A 221 1.62 2.50 -11.27
C LEU A 221 1.68 3.50 -12.44
N TYR A 222 2.86 3.97 -12.80
CA TYR A 222 3.07 4.82 -13.98
C TYR A 222 2.68 4.10 -15.28
N LEU A 223 2.99 2.80 -15.39
CA LEU A 223 2.54 1.93 -16.48
C LEU A 223 1.03 1.59 -16.42
N GLY A 224 0.30 2.11 -15.43
CA GLY A 224 -1.13 1.86 -15.25
C GLY A 224 -1.47 0.50 -14.66
N ILE A 225 -0.50 -0.16 -14.01
CA ILE A 225 -0.62 -1.51 -13.44
C ILE A 225 -0.64 -1.41 -11.90
N GLY A 226 -1.75 -1.83 -11.30
CA GLY A 226 -1.91 -1.88 -9.84
C GLY A 226 -3.20 -1.23 -9.38
N ASP A 227 -3.93 -1.96 -8.55
CA ASP A 227 -5.26 -1.57 -8.05
C ASP A 227 -5.23 -1.30 -6.55
N THR A 228 -4.18 -1.78 -5.89
CA THR A 228 -3.88 -1.51 -4.50
C THR A 228 -2.39 -1.77 -4.26
N ILE A 229 -1.81 -1.08 -3.28
CA ILE A 229 -0.38 -1.18 -2.99
C ILE A 229 -0.12 -1.56 -1.54
N ARG A 230 1.02 -2.20 -1.29
CA ARG A 230 1.65 -2.28 0.03
C ARG A 230 3.17 -2.11 -0.11
N VAL A 231 3.71 -1.16 0.64
CA VAL A 231 5.15 -1.02 0.89
C VAL A 231 5.53 -2.00 1.99
N SER A 232 6.66 -2.72 1.87
CA SER A 232 7.10 -3.68 2.89
C SER A 232 8.45 -3.26 3.47
N LEU A 233 8.48 -2.67 4.65
CA LEU A 233 9.69 -2.14 5.29
C LEU A 233 10.05 -2.95 6.53
N THR A 234 11.34 -3.06 6.83
CA THR A 234 11.82 -3.51 8.14
C THR A 234 11.75 -2.33 9.11
N GLY A 235 10.62 -2.17 9.80
CA GLY A 235 10.38 -1.08 10.76
C GLY A 235 8.92 -1.02 11.22
N ASP A 236 8.53 0.11 11.81
CA ASP A 236 7.14 0.38 12.19
C ASP A 236 6.24 0.44 10.92
N PRO A 237 5.14 -0.35 10.84
CA PRO A 237 4.22 -0.36 9.71
C PRO A 237 3.59 0.99 9.38
N VAL A 238 3.61 1.96 10.30
CA VAL A 238 3.20 3.35 10.04
C VAL A 238 4.02 3.96 8.90
N HIS A 239 5.32 3.66 8.82
CA HIS A 239 6.16 4.14 7.72
C HIS A 239 5.74 3.54 6.37
N GLU A 240 5.27 2.28 6.34
CA GLU A 240 4.76 1.65 5.10
C GLU A 240 3.58 2.45 4.52
N VAL A 241 2.64 2.86 5.38
CA VAL A 241 1.46 3.64 4.98
C VAL A 241 1.87 5.02 4.46
N ARG A 242 2.75 5.71 5.19
CA ARG A 242 3.25 7.04 4.80
C ARG A 242 3.93 7.00 3.44
N VAL A 243 4.84 6.05 3.23
CA VAL A 243 5.54 5.88 1.94
C VAL A 243 4.55 5.54 0.84
N GLY A 244 3.60 4.64 1.08
CA GLY A 244 2.57 4.28 0.10
C GLY A 244 1.73 5.49 -0.33
N LYS A 245 1.27 6.30 0.62
CA LYS A 245 0.51 7.53 0.32
C LYS A 245 1.35 8.55 -0.44
N GLN A 246 2.63 8.70 -0.12
CA GLN A 246 3.52 9.59 -0.87
C GLN A 246 3.75 9.12 -2.31
N ILE A 247 3.96 7.82 -2.54
CA ILE A 247 4.08 7.27 -3.91
C ILE A 247 2.82 7.60 -4.73
N LEU A 248 1.63 7.40 -4.16
CA LEU A 248 0.38 7.74 -4.85
C LEU A 248 0.23 9.25 -5.10
N ARG A 249 0.66 10.09 -4.16
CA ARG A 249 0.61 11.55 -4.31
C ARG A 249 1.56 12.04 -5.40
N SER A 250 2.82 11.57 -5.40
CA SER A 250 3.83 11.93 -6.40
C SER A 250 3.42 11.55 -7.83
N LEU A 251 2.59 10.51 -7.99
CA LEU A 251 2.04 10.10 -9.29
C LEU A 251 0.68 10.73 -9.61
N GLY A 252 0.13 11.58 -8.73
CA GLY A 252 -1.16 12.24 -8.92
C GLY A 252 -2.39 11.35 -8.69
N PHE A 253 -2.22 10.14 -8.15
CA PHE A 253 -3.32 9.23 -7.79
C PHE A 253 -3.99 9.59 -6.47
N LEU A 254 -3.26 10.25 -5.56
CA LEU A 254 -3.80 10.75 -4.30
C LEU A 254 -3.82 12.27 -4.30
N LYS A 255 -5.00 12.85 -4.43
CA LYS A 255 -5.18 14.31 -4.43
C LYS A 255 -5.38 14.90 -3.04
N GLU A 256 -5.75 14.10 -2.05
CA GLU A 256 -6.03 14.60 -0.70
C GLU A 256 -4.76 14.96 0.09
N GLY A 257 -4.95 15.94 0.99
CA GLY A 257 -3.97 16.43 1.93
C GLY A 257 -3.01 17.46 1.37
N VAL A 258 -1.99 17.74 2.19
CA VAL A 258 -1.00 18.78 1.91
C VAL A 258 0.22 18.18 1.24
N GLU A 259 0.59 18.73 0.08
CA GLU A 259 1.85 18.49 -0.61
C GLU A 259 2.82 19.61 -0.26
N ILE A 260 3.97 19.26 0.32
CA ILE A 260 5.02 20.23 0.64
C ILE A 260 5.97 20.37 -0.54
N ILE A 261 6.16 21.60 -1.01
CA ILE A 261 7.13 21.94 -2.04
C ILE A 261 8.23 22.77 -1.37
N SER A 262 9.40 22.19 -1.17
CA SER A 262 10.53 22.89 -0.56
C SER A 262 11.71 22.96 -1.51
N CYS A 263 12.41 24.09 -1.54
CA CYS A 263 13.68 24.16 -2.26
C CYS A 263 14.73 23.30 -1.55
N PRO A 264 15.71 22.72 -2.28
CA PRO A 264 16.74 21.85 -1.72
C PRO A 264 17.74 22.58 -0.78
N THR A 265 17.52 23.87 -0.50
CA THR A 265 18.48 24.86 0.01
C THR A 265 19.61 25.18 -0.97
N CYS A 266 20.31 26.30 -0.73
CA CYS A 266 21.57 26.65 -1.40
C CYS A 266 22.32 27.70 -0.57
N GLY A 267 23.46 28.22 -1.06
CA GLY A 267 24.21 29.30 -0.40
C GLY A 267 23.43 30.62 -0.19
N ARG A 268 22.20 30.72 -0.71
CA ARG A 268 21.29 31.86 -0.50
C ARG A 268 20.31 31.66 0.64
N THR A 269 20.23 30.46 1.23
CA THR A 269 19.31 30.17 2.32
C THR A 269 19.68 31.01 3.55
N LYS A 270 18.72 31.77 4.08
CA LYS A 270 18.93 32.66 5.24
C LYS A 270 18.21 32.20 6.51
N ILE A 271 17.53 31.07 6.45
CA ILE A 271 16.77 30.48 7.55
C ILE A 271 17.09 29.00 7.71
N ASP A 272 16.75 28.43 8.87
CA ASP A 272 16.72 26.98 9.06
C ASP A 272 15.54 26.38 8.29
N LEU A 273 15.73 26.23 6.96
CA LEU A 273 14.68 25.78 6.06
C LEU A 273 14.27 24.34 6.33
N ILE A 274 15.23 23.49 6.67
CA ILE A 274 15.02 22.05 6.88
C ILE A 274 14.04 21.87 8.03
N ARG A 275 14.34 22.47 9.19
CA ARG A 275 13.44 22.41 10.35
C ARG A 275 12.07 23.01 10.08
N LEU A 276 12.01 24.11 9.32
CA LEU A 276 10.74 24.75 8.96
C LEU A 276 9.89 23.83 8.07
N ALA A 277 10.49 23.20 7.05
CA ALA A 277 9.79 22.28 6.16
C ALA A 277 9.26 21.06 6.91
N GLU A 278 10.07 20.45 7.78
CA GLU A 278 9.68 19.33 8.65
C GLU A 278 8.52 19.70 9.59
N GLU A 279 8.57 20.88 10.19
CA GLU A 279 7.51 21.34 11.10
C GLU A 279 6.20 21.63 10.36
N VAL A 280 6.27 22.22 9.16
CA VAL A 280 5.10 22.42 8.30
C VAL A 280 4.52 21.07 7.89
N GLU A 281 5.33 20.13 7.43
CA GLU A 281 4.88 18.78 7.09
C GLU A 281 4.17 18.13 8.28
N LYS A 282 4.81 18.13 9.47
CA LYS A 282 4.24 17.55 10.70
C LYS A 282 2.91 18.20 11.10
N ARG A 283 2.83 19.55 11.09
CA ARG A 283 1.62 20.28 11.52
C ARG A 283 0.47 20.13 10.53
N THR A 284 0.75 19.90 9.26
CA THR A 284 -0.28 19.84 8.20
C THR A 284 -0.84 18.44 7.97
N ARG A 285 -0.30 17.38 8.60
CA ARG A 285 -0.72 15.97 8.36
C ARG A 285 -2.22 15.70 8.50
N HIS A 286 -2.89 16.39 9.43
CA HIS A 286 -4.31 16.22 9.70
C HIS A 286 -5.21 16.87 8.64
N ILE A 287 -4.67 17.76 7.80
CA ILE A 287 -5.43 18.47 6.76
C ILE A 287 -5.67 17.50 5.60
N LYS A 288 -6.94 17.31 5.24
CA LYS A 288 -7.37 16.45 4.11
C LYS A 288 -7.60 17.22 2.81
N LYS A 289 -7.73 18.54 2.88
CA LYS A 289 -7.95 19.38 1.71
C LYS A 289 -6.74 19.30 0.77
N PRO A 290 -6.94 19.11 -0.56
CA PRO A 290 -5.87 19.18 -1.54
C PRO A 290 -5.23 20.56 -1.51
N LEU A 291 -4.02 20.68 -0.98
CA LEU A 291 -3.29 21.95 -0.93
C LEU A 291 -1.81 21.71 -1.25
N LYS A 292 -1.24 22.56 -2.10
CA LYS A 292 0.21 22.66 -2.27
C LYS A 292 0.75 23.77 -1.37
N VAL A 293 1.66 23.45 -0.47
CA VAL A 293 2.29 24.40 0.47
C VAL A 293 3.77 24.52 0.17
N ALA A 294 4.20 25.73 -0.19
CA ALA A 294 5.61 26.00 -0.48
C ALA A 294 6.38 26.46 0.77
N VAL A 295 7.59 25.93 0.96
CA VAL A 295 8.51 26.33 2.03
C VAL A 295 9.87 26.64 1.42
N MET A 296 10.24 27.91 1.35
CA MET A 296 11.38 28.39 0.56
C MET A 296 12.42 29.10 1.43
N GLY A 297 13.71 28.83 1.16
CA GLY A 297 14.83 29.33 1.96
C GLY A 297 15.28 30.76 1.66
N CYS A 298 14.82 31.36 0.55
CA CYS A 298 15.14 32.73 0.18
C CYS A 298 13.92 33.44 -0.47
N VAL A 299 13.83 34.75 -0.29
CA VAL A 299 12.77 35.58 -0.90
C VAL A 299 12.99 35.87 -2.39
N VAL A 300 14.19 35.63 -2.91
CA VAL A 300 14.56 35.97 -4.30
C VAL A 300 13.93 34.99 -5.29
N ASN A 301 14.22 33.71 -5.17
CA ASN A 301 13.68 32.68 -6.06
C ASN A 301 12.44 32.00 -5.50
N GLY A 302 12.23 32.06 -4.17
CA GLY A 302 11.17 31.33 -3.48
C GLY A 302 9.76 31.56 -4.05
N PRO A 303 9.30 32.81 -4.23
CA PRO A 303 7.98 33.07 -4.81
C PRO A 303 7.82 32.55 -6.25
N GLY A 304 8.89 32.58 -7.06
CA GLY A 304 8.89 32.09 -8.44
C GLY A 304 8.96 30.58 -8.57
N GLU A 305 9.64 29.89 -7.63
CA GLU A 305 9.68 28.43 -7.53
C GLU A 305 8.37 27.85 -6.97
N ALA A 306 7.55 28.68 -6.33
CA ALA A 306 6.32 28.29 -5.65
C ALA A 306 5.03 28.66 -6.41
N LYS A 307 5.09 28.93 -7.71
CA LYS A 307 3.93 29.39 -8.51
C LYS A 307 2.76 28.41 -8.47
N GLU A 308 3.06 27.12 -8.41
CA GLU A 308 2.05 26.07 -8.34
C GLU A 308 1.48 25.86 -6.92
N ALA A 309 2.03 26.54 -5.90
CA ALA A 309 1.57 26.41 -4.53
C ALA A 309 0.34 27.28 -4.25
N ASP A 310 -0.61 26.71 -3.50
CA ASP A 310 -1.79 27.44 -3.03
C ASP A 310 -1.39 28.53 -2.03
N ILE A 311 -0.44 28.22 -1.14
CA ILE A 311 0.12 29.10 -0.13
C ILE A 311 1.59 28.76 0.08
N GLY A 312 2.41 29.73 0.49
CA GLY A 312 3.77 29.43 0.87
C GLY A 312 4.40 30.46 1.78
N ILE A 313 5.56 30.07 2.32
CA ILE A 313 6.44 30.89 3.13
C ILE A 313 7.83 30.95 2.49
N ALA A 314 8.38 32.16 2.36
CA ALA A 314 9.76 32.37 1.95
C ALA A 314 10.53 33.07 3.08
N GLY A 315 11.64 32.49 3.51
CA GLY A 315 12.52 33.05 4.54
C GLY A 315 13.51 34.06 3.98
N GLY A 316 13.83 35.08 4.78
CA GLY A 316 14.87 36.07 4.57
C GLY A 316 15.62 36.36 5.88
N ASP A 317 16.58 37.27 5.83
CA ASP A 317 17.35 37.65 7.00
C ASP A 317 16.49 38.40 8.03
N GLY A 318 16.15 37.75 9.15
CA GLY A 318 15.28 38.31 10.20
C GLY A 318 13.79 38.47 9.81
N GLU A 319 13.41 38.08 8.60
CA GLU A 319 12.06 38.26 8.06
C GLU A 319 11.56 37.03 7.29
N GLY A 320 10.24 36.92 7.17
CA GLY A 320 9.59 35.92 6.34
C GLY A 320 8.45 36.54 5.55
N VAL A 321 8.10 35.95 4.42
CA VAL A 321 7.00 36.41 3.57
C VAL A 321 6.03 35.27 3.36
N ILE A 322 4.74 35.53 3.65
CA ILE A 322 3.64 34.65 3.27
C ILE A 322 3.07 35.14 1.95
N PHE A 323 2.88 34.21 1.01
CA PHE A 323 2.23 34.44 -0.27
C PHE A 323 1.14 33.40 -0.54
N LYS A 324 0.16 33.74 -1.38
CA LYS A 324 -0.94 32.86 -1.79
C LYS A 324 -1.21 33.06 -3.28
N LYS A 325 -1.10 32.02 -4.09
CA LYS A 325 -1.24 32.10 -5.57
C LYS A 325 -0.49 33.30 -6.16
N GLU A 326 0.82 33.35 -5.88
CA GLU A 326 1.76 34.43 -6.27
C GLU A 326 1.52 35.82 -5.64
N LYS A 327 0.41 36.03 -4.93
CA LYS A 327 0.13 37.32 -4.26
C LYS A 327 0.78 37.37 -2.88
N PHE A 328 1.52 38.45 -2.63
CA PHE A 328 2.00 38.77 -1.29
C PHE A 328 0.82 38.95 -0.33
N ILE A 329 0.88 38.30 0.83
CA ILE A 329 -0.14 38.40 1.87
C ILE A 329 0.37 39.19 3.06
N LYS A 330 1.52 38.79 3.62
CA LYS A 330 2.03 39.38 4.85
C LYS A 330 3.52 39.16 5.01
N LYS A 331 4.18 40.16 5.60
CA LYS A 331 5.56 40.06 6.10
C LYS A 331 5.55 39.67 7.58
N LEU A 332 6.36 38.69 7.93
CA LEU A 332 6.62 38.22 9.28
C LEU A 332 7.99 38.74 9.70
N ARG A 333 8.11 39.16 10.96
CA ARG A 333 9.40 39.45 11.59
C ARG A 333 9.72 38.32 12.56
N LYS A 334 11.00 37.95 12.65
CA LYS A 334 11.47 36.99 13.65
C LYS A 334 11.08 37.51 15.04
N LYS A 335 10.35 36.71 15.82
CA LYS A 335 10.13 37.05 17.24
C LYS A 335 11.46 36.89 17.96
N SER A 336 11.85 37.95 18.67
CA SER A 336 13.03 38.00 19.55
C SER A 336 13.00 36.89 20.58
#